data_AF-A0A259LHX0-F1
#
_entry.id   AF-A0A259LHX0-F1
#
_cell.length_a   1.000
_cell.length_b   1.000
_cell.length_c   1.000
_cell.angle_alpha   90.00
_cell.angle_beta   90.00
_cell.angle_gamma   90.00
#
_symmetry.space_group_name_H-M   'P 1'
#
loop_
_entity.id
_entity.type
_entity.pdbx_description
1 polymer ?
#
loop_
_entity_poly.entity_id
_entity_poly.type
_entity_poly.pdbx_seq_one_letter_code
_entity_poly.pdbx_strand_id
1 'polypeptide(L)'
;MARLKKSDLIGLALQAIADGGWVIELLTKGNEHPARFKMSRAGVEHHVRLYIWNLSHGGKSRSEHEFRIQITGIEQFEPEPDGRTLILGWGEEFGVFAAFDVQHRLGALGASPSIQITDATLKSAAEDGGAAQDKGDGERAVAVRPGRLGRYVENQEAIHAGDLSALLGDEPEDEPTDLEKSLIDLSANDLKREFGTPGEADLRADVIAQIDSLLGALDESRPAEPGQIGHNLPPEAIDEDVGVAPAIEEAANGIRDELAKPEPDAAEVGKAGAKLAWAAHLLDMAKAEGAKLIEKGKDLAREYAAKALWGAAGTIGVVFKEEIVALLHRVAEAVLRWLQHVSIF
;
A
#
# COMPACT_ATOMS: atom_id res chain seq x y z
N MET A 1 -11.08 15.56 22.04
CA MET A 1 -10.95 14.67 20.86
C MET A 1 -10.83 13.24 21.36
N ALA A 2 -11.37 12.26 20.63
CA ALA A 2 -11.36 10.86 21.04
C ALA A 2 -9.94 10.29 20.87
N ARG A 3 -9.39 9.67 21.91
CA ARG A 3 -8.14 8.93 21.80
C ARG A 3 -8.42 7.61 21.10
N LEU A 4 -7.66 7.29 20.06
CA LEU A 4 -7.74 5.99 19.41
C LEU A 4 -7.30 4.88 20.35
N LYS A 5 -7.93 3.71 20.25
CA LYS A 5 -7.47 2.54 20.99
C LYS A 5 -6.17 2.02 20.38
N LYS A 6 -5.48 1.15 21.11
CA LYS A 6 -4.19 0.61 20.66
C LYS A 6 -4.32 -0.16 19.34
N SER A 7 -5.36 -0.99 19.20
CA SER A 7 -5.70 -1.72 17.97
C SER A 7 -5.82 -0.76 16.79
N ASP A 8 -6.56 0.33 16.98
CA ASP A 8 -6.87 1.29 15.92
C ASP A 8 -5.61 2.06 15.49
N LEU A 9 -4.71 2.37 16.42
CA LEU A 9 -3.41 2.97 16.11
C LEU A 9 -2.51 2.04 15.31
N ILE A 10 -2.45 0.76 15.69
CA ILE A 10 -1.66 -0.24 14.97
C ILE A 10 -2.24 -0.40 13.56
N GLY A 11 -3.55 -0.65 13.43
CA GLY A 11 -4.23 -0.79 12.14
C GLY A 11 -4.02 0.43 11.24
N LEU A 12 -4.12 1.65 11.77
CA LEU A 12 -3.86 2.87 11.02
C LEU A 12 -2.44 2.93 10.44
N ALA A 13 -1.42 2.52 11.21
CA ALA A 13 -0.04 2.50 10.74
C ALA A 13 0.19 1.40 9.69
N LEU A 14 -0.40 0.22 9.88
CA LEU A 14 -0.30 -0.88 8.91
C LEU A 14 -0.99 -0.50 7.59
N GLN A 15 -2.20 0.06 7.65
CA GLN A 15 -2.93 0.54 6.48
C GLN A 15 -2.12 1.61 5.74
N ALA A 16 -1.55 2.58 6.46
CA ALA A 16 -0.73 3.62 5.85
C ALA A 16 0.53 3.08 5.13
N ILE A 17 1.10 1.98 5.62
CA ILE A 17 2.21 1.29 4.94
C ILE A 17 1.70 0.51 3.73
N ALA A 18 0.57 -0.20 3.86
CA ALA A 18 -0.05 -0.97 2.80
C ALA A 18 -0.50 -0.09 1.62
N ASP A 19 -1.10 1.07 1.90
CA ASP A 19 -1.48 2.08 0.91
C ASP A 19 -0.27 2.59 0.09
N GLY A 20 0.95 2.47 0.63
CA GLY A 20 2.21 2.75 -0.06
C GLY A 20 2.76 1.57 -0.87
N GLY A 21 1.93 0.55 -1.16
CA GLY A 21 2.27 -0.60 -1.99
C GLY A 21 3.07 -1.70 -1.29
N TRP A 22 3.12 -1.70 0.05
CA TRP A 22 3.83 -2.74 0.81
C TRP A 22 2.90 -3.86 1.24
N VAL A 23 3.34 -5.11 1.06
CA VAL A 23 2.65 -6.27 1.62
C VAL A 23 3.08 -6.47 3.07
N ILE A 24 2.12 -6.55 3.98
CA ILE A 24 2.35 -6.74 5.41
C ILE A 24 2.16 -8.20 5.81
N GLU A 25 2.93 -8.66 6.79
CA GLU A 25 2.71 -9.94 7.48
C GLU A 25 2.88 -9.72 8.99
N LEU A 26 1.79 -9.82 9.76
CA LEU A 26 1.85 -9.66 11.21
C LEU A 26 2.52 -10.87 11.88
N LEU A 27 3.49 -10.58 12.75
CA LEU A 27 4.24 -11.56 13.55
C LEU A 27 3.73 -11.65 15.00
N THR A 28 2.91 -10.69 15.43
CA THR A 28 2.27 -10.61 16.75
C THR A 28 0.75 -10.66 16.62
N LYS A 29 0.04 -10.99 17.71
CA LYS A 29 -1.44 -11.00 17.70
C LYS A 29 -1.98 -9.57 17.64
N GLY A 30 -3.11 -9.35 16.96
CA GLY A 30 -3.53 -8.04 16.43
C GLY A 30 -3.44 -6.81 17.36
N ASN A 31 -3.72 -6.94 18.67
CA ASN A 31 -3.67 -5.81 19.62
C ASN A 31 -2.42 -5.78 20.51
N GLU A 32 -1.45 -6.67 20.28
CA GLU A 32 -0.20 -6.73 21.03
C GLU A 32 0.65 -5.51 20.74
N HIS A 33 1.24 -4.93 21.79
CA HIS A 33 2.05 -3.72 21.69
C HIS A 33 3.35 -3.91 22.49
N PRO A 34 4.54 -3.79 21.86
CA PRO A 34 4.78 -3.45 20.46
C PRO A 34 4.24 -4.48 19.46
N ALA A 35 3.74 -4.00 18.32
CA ALA A 35 3.40 -4.87 17.22
C ALA A 35 4.68 -5.25 16.47
N ARG A 36 4.75 -6.48 15.94
CA ARG A 36 5.82 -6.90 15.02
C ARG A 36 5.22 -7.37 13.73
N PHE A 37 5.82 -7.00 12.62
CA PHE A 37 5.39 -7.39 11.29
C PHE A 37 6.56 -7.41 10.32
N LYS A 38 6.42 -8.12 9.21
CA LYS A 38 7.25 -7.92 8.02
C LYS A 38 6.52 -6.99 7.07
N MET A 39 7.28 -6.16 6.37
CA MET A 39 6.80 -5.45 5.18
C MET A 39 7.70 -5.77 4.00
N SER A 40 7.10 -6.03 2.84
CA SER A 40 7.83 -6.35 1.61
C SER A 40 7.28 -5.61 0.40
N ARG A 41 8.18 -5.16 -0.48
CA ARG A 41 7.87 -4.50 -1.76
C ARG A 41 9.07 -4.63 -2.69
N ALA A 42 8.86 -5.03 -3.94
CA ALA A 42 9.89 -5.10 -4.98
C ALA A 42 11.21 -5.81 -4.56
N GLY A 43 11.13 -6.89 -3.78
CA GLY A 43 12.30 -7.64 -3.30
C GLY A 43 13.05 -7.00 -2.12
N VAL A 44 12.56 -5.89 -1.59
CA VAL A 44 12.99 -5.32 -0.31
C VAL A 44 12.09 -5.88 0.78
N GLU A 45 12.68 -6.45 1.83
CA GLU A 45 11.98 -6.90 3.03
C GLU A 45 12.54 -6.16 4.25
N HIS A 46 11.63 -5.75 5.14
CA HIS A 46 11.98 -5.23 6.45
C HIS A 46 11.18 -5.97 7.53
N HIS A 47 11.89 -6.45 8.55
CA HIS A 47 11.30 -6.79 9.84
C HIS A 47 11.09 -5.51 10.63
N VAL A 48 9.89 -5.30 11.16
CA VAL A 48 9.50 -4.06 11.81
C VAL A 48 8.92 -4.34 13.18
N ARG A 49 9.38 -3.59 14.17
CA ARG A 49 8.76 -3.49 15.49
C ARG A 49 8.18 -2.10 15.67
N LEU A 50 6.87 -2.03 15.89
CA LEU A 50 6.11 -0.80 16.00
C LEU A 50 5.69 -0.52 17.43
N TYR A 51 6.20 0.59 17.95
CA TYR A 51 5.70 1.26 19.12
C TYR A 51 4.85 2.47 18.70
N ILE A 52 3.57 2.54 19.06
CA ILE A 52 2.71 3.68 18.69
C ILE A 52 1.82 4.16 19.84
N TRP A 53 1.63 5.48 19.98
CA TRP A 53 0.70 6.08 20.93
C TRP A 53 -0.12 7.20 20.28
N ASN A 54 -1.13 7.69 21.00
CA ASN A 54 -1.80 8.94 20.62
C ASN A 54 -0.86 10.11 20.91
N LEU A 55 -0.74 11.03 19.96
CA LEU A 55 -0.09 12.31 20.17
C LEU A 55 -1.06 13.24 20.90
N SER A 56 -0.60 13.91 21.95
CA SER A 56 -1.45 14.78 22.76
C SER A 56 -0.78 16.11 23.06
N HIS A 57 -1.59 17.16 23.13
CA HIS A 57 -1.13 18.47 23.54
C HIS A 57 -0.70 18.45 25.02
N GLY A 58 0.34 19.22 25.35
CA GLY A 58 1.04 19.18 26.63
C GLY A 58 0.27 19.64 27.87
N GLY A 59 -0.95 20.15 27.72
CA GLY A 59 -1.79 20.74 28.77
C GLY A 59 -1.55 22.25 28.97
N LYS A 60 -2.48 22.92 29.69
CA LYS A 60 -2.57 24.39 29.84
C LYS A 60 -1.34 25.12 30.44
N SER A 61 -0.37 24.41 31.03
CA SER A 61 0.81 25.01 31.67
C SER A 61 2.09 24.89 30.82
N ARG A 62 2.00 24.36 29.60
CA ARG A 62 3.14 24.13 28.70
C ARG A 62 2.94 24.93 27.41
N SER A 63 4.00 25.04 26.61
CA SER A 63 3.95 25.74 25.32
C SER A 63 2.77 25.26 24.48
N GLU A 64 1.96 26.20 23.99
CA GLU A 64 0.79 25.94 23.12
C GLU A 64 1.18 25.27 21.80
N HIS A 65 2.48 25.27 21.48
CA HIS A 65 3.05 24.74 20.24
C HIS A 65 3.69 23.36 20.39
N GLU A 66 3.56 22.70 21.54
CA GLU A 66 4.20 21.41 21.81
C GLU A 66 3.19 20.25 21.92
N PHE A 67 3.45 19.19 21.18
CA PHE A 67 2.76 17.92 21.22
C PHE A 67 3.69 16.81 21.71
N ARG A 68 3.13 15.77 22.32
CA ARG A 68 3.93 14.64 22.83
C ARG A 68 3.23 13.30 22.77
N ILE A 69 4.02 12.26 22.62
CA ILE A 69 3.62 10.91 23.02
C ILE A 69 3.99 10.70 24.49
N GLN A 70 3.08 10.12 25.25
CA GLN A 70 3.34 9.62 26.59
C GLN A 70 3.64 8.13 26.48
N ILE A 71 4.88 7.73 26.77
CA ILE A 71 5.27 6.33 26.69
C ILE A 71 4.70 5.61 27.93
N THR A 72 3.90 4.59 27.67
CA THR A 72 3.24 3.76 28.67
C THR A 72 3.24 2.30 28.22
N GLY A 73 3.23 1.37 29.17
CA GLY A 73 3.14 -0.07 28.89
C GLY A 73 4.46 -0.77 28.61
N ILE A 74 5.60 -0.06 28.67
CA ILE A 74 6.94 -0.62 28.47
C ILE A 74 7.93 0.01 29.45
N GLU A 75 8.97 -0.72 29.83
CA GLU A 75 10.06 -0.24 30.70
C GLU A 75 11.25 0.31 29.90
N GLN A 76 11.45 -0.20 28.69
CA GLN A 76 12.50 0.21 27.75
C GLN A 76 12.05 -0.07 26.32
N PHE A 77 12.67 0.59 25.34
CA PHE A 77 12.54 0.19 23.95
C PHE A 77 13.43 -1.01 23.68
N GLU A 78 12.90 -1.99 22.97
CA GLU A 78 13.65 -3.15 22.50
C GLU A 78 13.83 -2.99 20.98
N PRO A 79 15.04 -2.71 20.49
CA PRO A 79 15.29 -2.66 19.06
C PRO A 79 14.96 -3.99 18.39
N GLU A 80 14.35 -3.94 17.22
CA GLU A 80 14.19 -5.11 16.36
C GLU A 80 15.56 -5.53 15.81
N PRO A 81 16.00 -6.78 16.07
CA PRO A 81 17.26 -7.29 15.53
C PRO A 81 17.21 -7.32 14.00
N ASP A 82 18.25 -6.80 13.35
CA ASP A 82 18.40 -6.76 11.88
C ASP A 82 17.17 -6.16 11.15
N GLY A 83 16.42 -5.30 11.84
CA GLY A 83 15.17 -4.72 11.35
C GLY A 83 15.02 -3.24 11.69
N ARG A 84 13.79 -2.74 11.56
CA ARG A 84 13.42 -1.36 11.86
C ARG A 84 12.60 -1.30 13.14
N THR A 85 12.91 -0.32 13.97
CA THR A 85 12.11 -0.03 15.18
C THR A 85 11.45 1.32 15.02
N LEU A 86 10.13 1.32 14.96
CA LEU A 86 9.34 2.53 14.78
C LEU A 86 8.81 2.99 16.13
N ILE A 87 9.04 4.26 16.46
CA ILE A 87 8.41 4.94 17.58
C ILE A 87 7.51 6.03 16.99
N LEU A 88 6.20 5.79 16.99
CA LEU A 88 5.21 6.63 16.34
C LEU A 88 4.23 7.28 17.34
N GLY A 89 3.72 8.43 16.96
CA GLY A 89 2.64 9.16 17.62
C GLY A 89 1.61 9.62 16.62
N TRP A 90 0.37 9.16 16.71
CA TRP A 90 -0.69 9.63 15.80
C TRP A 90 -1.27 10.97 16.25
N GLY A 91 -1.13 12.00 15.42
CA GLY A 91 -1.72 13.32 15.62
C GLY A 91 -3.01 13.48 14.85
N GLU A 92 -4.13 13.00 15.41
CA GLU A 92 -5.48 13.06 14.81
C GLU A 92 -5.83 14.46 14.25
N GLU A 93 -5.50 15.51 15.00
CA GLU A 93 -5.75 16.91 14.60
C GLU A 93 -5.04 17.32 13.31
N PHE A 94 -3.90 16.69 13.01
CA PHE A 94 -3.06 17.01 11.87
C PHE A 94 -3.11 15.95 10.76
N GLY A 95 -3.65 14.76 11.05
CA GLY A 95 -3.66 13.64 10.12
C GLY A 95 -2.26 13.10 9.78
N VAL A 96 -1.30 13.19 10.70
CA VAL A 96 0.10 12.75 10.48
C VAL A 96 0.64 11.92 11.65
N PHE A 97 1.67 11.13 11.38
CA PHE A 97 2.47 10.45 12.38
C PHE A 97 3.66 11.31 12.80
N ALA A 98 3.85 11.52 14.10
CA ALA A 98 5.14 11.91 14.66
C ALA A 98 6.01 10.67 14.80
N ALA A 99 7.27 10.74 14.40
CA ALA A 99 8.19 9.62 14.36
C ALA A 99 9.53 10.00 15.00
N PHE A 100 10.08 9.07 15.77
CA PHE A 100 11.28 9.27 16.57
C PHE A 100 12.27 8.13 16.37
N ASP A 101 13.55 8.45 16.49
CA ASP A 101 14.64 7.49 16.41
C ASP A 101 14.82 6.72 17.72
N VAL A 102 14.90 5.39 17.62
CA VAL A 102 15.14 4.50 18.75
C VAL A 102 16.58 4.59 19.25
N GLN A 103 17.55 4.94 18.41
CA GLN A 103 18.97 4.97 18.79
C GLN A 103 19.25 5.99 19.90
N HIS A 104 18.46 7.05 19.95
CA HIS A 104 18.50 8.07 21.01
C HIS A 104 17.80 7.61 22.31
N ARG A 105 17.32 6.36 22.38
CA ARG A 105 16.35 5.88 23.39
C ARG A 105 16.59 4.44 23.88
N LEU A 106 17.83 3.94 23.81
CA LEU A 106 18.20 2.57 24.16
C LEU A 106 18.34 2.27 25.67
N GLY A 107 18.04 3.25 26.54
CA GLY A 107 18.14 3.11 27.99
C GLY A 107 16.80 2.83 28.69
N ALA A 108 16.87 2.50 29.98
CA ALA A 108 15.70 2.40 30.83
C ALA A 108 14.91 3.71 30.84
N LEU A 109 13.59 3.60 30.72
CA LEU A 109 12.72 4.76 30.76
C LEU A 109 12.56 5.27 32.21
N GLY A 110 12.48 6.59 32.36
CA GLY A 110 12.18 7.21 33.66
C GLY A 110 10.75 6.92 34.15
N ALA A 111 10.33 7.57 35.24
CA ALA A 111 9.01 7.34 35.82
C ALA A 111 7.83 7.82 34.93
N SER A 112 8.06 8.76 34.01
CA SER A 112 7.01 9.29 33.11
C SER A 112 7.60 9.81 31.79
N PRO A 113 8.20 8.92 30.98
CA PRO A 113 8.83 9.27 29.70
C PRO A 113 7.83 9.88 28.71
N SER A 114 8.23 10.98 28.09
CA SER A 114 7.48 11.57 26.98
C SER A 114 8.42 12.11 25.92
N ILE A 115 7.96 12.11 24.66
CA ILE A 115 8.75 12.57 23.52
C ILE A 115 7.95 13.64 22.78
N GLN A 116 8.60 14.77 22.51
CA GLN A 116 7.95 15.99 22.03
C GLN A 116 8.25 16.26 20.55
N ILE A 117 7.27 16.86 19.88
CA ILE A 117 7.34 17.44 18.54
C ILE A 117 6.50 18.72 18.51
N THR A 118 6.84 19.68 17.68
CA THR A 118 6.15 20.98 17.57
C THR A 118 4.96 20.90 16.64
N ASP A 119 3.95 21.74 16.89
CA ASP A 119 2.79 21.88 16.02
C ASP A 119 3.19 22.39 14.62
N ALA A 120 4.19 23.26 14.53
CA ALA A 120 4.75 23.74 13.27
C ALA A 120 5.23 22.59 12.39
N THR A 121 6.01 21.65 12.94
CA THR A 121 6.47 20.47 12.20
C THR A 121 5.32 19.57 11.76
N LEU A 122 4.31 19.36 12.61
CA LEU A 122 3.13 18.55 12.28
C LEU A 122 2.31 19.18 11.15
N LYS A 123 2.10 20.51 11.19
CA LYS A 123 1.38 21.27 10.15
C LYS A 123 2.13 21.22 8.81
N SER A 124 3.44 21.48 8.81
CA SER A 124 4.25 21.38 7.59
C SER A 124 4.20 19.99 6.98
N ALA A 125 4.26 18.91 7.78
CA ALA A 125 4.15 17.56 7.23
C ALA A 125 2.76 17.24 6.66
N ALA A 126 1.69 17.83 7.20
CA ALA A 126 0.35 17.67 6.64
C ALA A 126 0.23 18.30 5.25
N GLU A 127 0.89 19.44 5.04
CA GLU A 127 0.93 20.17 3.77
C GLU A 127 1.89 19.53 2.76
N ASP A 128 3.12 19.25 3.18
CA ASP A 128 4.24 18.87 2.31
C ASP A 128 4.50 17.36 2.24
N GLY A 129 3.76 16.56 3.02
CA GLY A 129 3.91 15.10 3.10
C GLY A 129 4.94 14.62 4.14
N GLY A 130 5.86 15.49 4.56
CA GLY A 130 6.83 15.20 5.61
C GLY A 130 7.59 16.45 6.07
N ALA A 131 7.97 16.49 7.34
CA ALA A 131 8.76 17.58 7.91
C ALA A 131 9.62 17.07 9.06
N ALA A 132 10.70 17.77 9.38
CA ALA A 132 11.57 17.41 10.48
C ALA A 132 11.91 18.62 11.35
N GLN A 133 12.19 18.37 12.62
CA GLN A 133 12.76 19.33 13.54
C GLN A 133 14.00 18.76 14.23
N ASP A 134 15.00 19.61 14.37
CA ASP A 134 16.14 19.34 15.24
C ASP A 134 15.71 19.48 16.71
N LYS A 135 16.07 18.50 17.55
CA LYS A 135 15.81 18.50 18.99
C LYS A 135 17.08 18.78 19.81
N GLY A 136 18.22 18.99 19.15
CA GLY A 136 19.53 19.08 19.78
C GLY A 136 20.18 17.70 19.94
N ASP A 137 21.49 17.70 20.21
CA ASP A 137 22.30 16.50 20.48
C ASP A 137 22.26 15.42 19.38
N GLY A 138 21.94 15.81 18.14
CA GLY A 138 21.81 14.90 17.01
C GLY A 138 20.45 14.20 16.91
N GLU A 139 19.53 14.44 17.84
CA GLU A 139 18.19 13.87 17.78
C GLU A 139 17.28 14.69 16.85
N ARG A 140 16.56 14.00 15.97
CA ARG A 140 15.56 14.58 15.08
C ARG A 140 14.19 13.96 15.34
N ALA A 141 13.16 14.80 15.40
CA ALA A 141 11.78 14.33 15.29
C ALA A 141 11.26 14.62 13.89
N VAL A 142 10.49 13.69 13.36
CA VAL A 142 9.96 13.75 11.99
C VAL A 142 8.45 13.63 12.07
N ALA A 143 7.73 14.43 11.28
CA ALA A 143 6.31 14.24 11.05
C ALA A 143 6.12 13.68 9.63
N VAL A 144 5.27 12.66 9.49
CA VAL A 144 5.11 11.84 8.28
C VAL A 144 3.63 11.70 7.96
N ARG A 145 3.22 12.08 6.75
CA ARG A 145 1.86 11.83 6.26
C ARG A 145 1.66 10.33 6.01
N PRO A 146 0.46 9.76 6.24
CA PRO A 146 0.21 8.32 6.06
C PRO A 146 0.77 7.70 4.78
N GLY A 147 0.49 8.29 3.61
CA GLY A 147 0.99 7.78 2.33
C GLY A 147 2.51 7.79 2.14
N ARG A 148 3.28 8.34 3.08
CA ARG A 148 4.76 8.33 3.07
C ARG A 148 5.33 7.37 4.12
N LEU A 149 4.50 6.69 4.91
CA LEU A 149 4.96 5.91 6.06
C LEU A 149 5.84 4.73 5.63
N GLY A 150 5.51 4.01 4.55
CA GLY A 150 6.35 2.93 4.04
C GLY A 150 7.79 3.38 3.70
N ARG A 151 7.93 4.56 3.07
CA ARG A 151 9.24 5.14 2.75
C ARG A 151 10.00 5.62 3.96
N TYR A 152 9.29 6.12 4.97
CA TYR A 152 9.89 6.42 6.25
C TYR A 152 10.52 5.16 6.87
N VAL A 153 9.86 4.01 6.80
CA VAL A 153 10.42 2.75 7.32
C VAL A 153 11.67 2.33 6.55
N GLU A 154 11.61 2.36 5.22
CA GLU A 154 12.72 2.00 4.33
C GLU A 154 13.96 2.88 4.59
N ASN A 155 13.76 4.20 4.67
CA ASN A 155 14.82 5.21 4.72
C ASN A 155 15.04 5.82 6.11
N GLN A 156 14.59 5.15 7.17
CA GLN A 156 14.56 5.68 8.54
C GLN A 156 15.90 6.29 8.99
N GLU A 157 17.00 5.59 8.72
CA GLU A 157 18.35 6.02 9.10
C GLU A 157 18.79 7.32 8.40
N ALA A 158 18.60 7.40 7.08
CA ALA A 158 18.95 8.59 6.29
C ALA A 158 18.11 9.80 6.72
N ILE A 159 16.80 9.61 6.95
CA ILE A 159 15.89 10.67 7.36
C ILE A 159 16.29 11.23 8.74
N HIS A 160 16.60 10.37 9.71
CA HIS A 160 17.04 10.83 11.04
C HIS A 160 18.44 11.45 11.00
N ALA A 161 19.32 11.01 10.09
CA ALA A 161 20.60 11.67 9.81
C ALA A 161 20.45 13.06 9.16
N GLY A 162 19.30 13.35 8.56
CA GLY A 162 18.93 14.69 8.06
C GLY A 162 18.62 14.76 6.57
N ASP A 163 18.63 13.62 5.88
CA ASP A 163 18.17 13.53 4.50
C ASP A 163 16.64 13.42 4.44
N LEU A 164 15.96 14.56 4.57
CA LEU A 164 14.50 14.61 4.42
C LEU A 164 14.06 14.33 2.97
N SER A 165 14.98 14.42 1.98
CA SER A 165 14.65 14.10 0.59
C SER A 165 14.38 12.62 0.38
N ALA A 166 14.95 11.74 1.22
CA ALA A 166 14.61 10.31 1.21
C ALA A 166 13.16 10.02 1.64
N LEU A 167 12.52 10.95 2.39
CA LEU A 167 11.09 10.88 2.71
C LEU A 167 10.22 11.54 1.63
N LEU A 168 10.66 12.70 1.16
CA LEU A 168 9.88 13.59 0.30
C LEU A 168 10.05 13.34 -1.20
N GLY A 169 11.11 12.65 -1.61
CA GLY A 169 11.40 12.38 -3.02
C GLY A 169 10.21 11.72 -3.73
N ASP A 170 10.17 11.72 -5.05
CA ASP A 170 9.14 10.98 -5.77
C ASP A 170 9.28 9.49 -5.44
N GLU A 171 8.17 8.73 -5.39
CA GLU A 171 8.27 7.26 -5.17
C GLU A 171 9.37 6.72 -6.10
N PRO A 172 10.12 5.66 -5.73
CA PRO A 172 10.63 4.83 -6.80
C PRO A 172 9.36 4.36 -7.52
N GLU A 173 8.96 5.10 -8.56
CA GLU A 173 8.09 4.59 -9.57
C GLU A 173 8.76 3.27 -9.95
N ASP A 174 8.11 2.14 -9.69
CA ASP A 174 8.27 1.03 -10.61
C ASP A 174 7.98 1.68 -11.96
N GLU A 175 9.04 2.00 -12.71
CA GLU A 175 8.92 2.81 -13.92
C GLU A 175 7.80 2.18 -14.74
N PRO A 176 6.69 2.90 -14.99
CA PRO A 176 5.53 2.28 -15.60
C PRO A 176 6.00 1.58 -16.87
N THR A 177 5.54 0.35 -17.05
CA THR A 177 5.94 -0.44 -18.21
C THR A 177 5.64 0.35 -19.49
N ASP A 178 6.35 0.08 -20.58
CA ASP A 178 6.08 0.78 -21.86
C ASP A 178 4.60 0.67 -22.28
N LEU A 179 3.94 -0.44 -21.89
CA LEU A 179 2.51 -0.65 -22.05
C LEU A 179 1.67 0.31 -21.19
N GLU A 180 1.97 0.42 -19.89
CA GLU A 180 1.32 1.39 -18.99
C GLU A 180 1.49 2.82 -19.47
N LYS A 181 2.72 3.22 -19.82
CA LYS A 181 3.02 4.56 -20.37
C LYS A 181 2.17 4.83 -21.61
N SER A 182 2.13 3.89 -22.55
CA SER A 182 1.34 4.03 -23.78
C SER A 182 -0.17 4.16 -23.52
N LEU A 183 -0.69 3.40 -22.54
CA LEU A 183 -2.11 3.46 -22.14
C LEU A 183 -2.43 4.80 -21.46
N ILE A 184 -1.54 5.30 -20.60
CA ILE A 184 -1.67 6.58 -19.92
C ILE A 184 -1.66 7.72 -20.94
N ASP A 185 -0.67 7.75 -21.84
CA ASP A 185 -0.55 8.77 -22.89
C ASP A 185 -1.80 8.81 -23.77
N LEU A 186 -2.31 7.65 -24.17
CA LEU A 186 -3.53 7.54 -24.98
C LEU A 186 -4.82 7.70 -24.19
N SER A 187 -4.77 7.84 -22.86
CA SER A 187 -5.94 8.18 -22.02
C SER A 187 -6.15 9.69 -21.85
N ALA A 188 -5.30 10.52 -22.44
CA ALA A 188 -5.41 11.97 -22.33
C ALA A 188 -6.74 12.50 -22.92
N ASN A 189 -7.41 13.39 -22.17
CA ASN A 189 -8.73 13.92 -22.50
C ASN A 189 -8.73 14.89 -23.70
N ASP A 190 -7.58 15.44 -24.04
CA ASP A 190 -7.41 16.39 -25.14
C ASP A 190 -7.21 15.71 -26.51
N LEU A 191 -7.03 14.38 -26.52
CA LEU A 191 -6.96 13.60 -27.75
C LEU A 191 -8.33 13.51 -28.43
N LYS A 192 -8.36 13.85 -29.72
CA LYS A 192 -9.57 13.73 -30.54
C LYS A 192 -9.88 12.25 -30.80
N ARG A 193 -11.14 11.85 -30.58
CA ARG A 193 -11.61 10.47 -30.76
C ARG A 193 -12.58 10.33 -31.93
N GLU A 194 -12.52 9.22 -32.64
CA GLU A 194 -13.46 8.84 -33.69
C GLU A 194 -13.97 7.41 -33.47
N PHE A 195 -15.27 7.27 -33.25
CA PHE A 195 -15.94 5.98 -33.01
C PHE A 195 -16.77 5.56 -34.23
N GLY A 196 -17.10 4.27 -34.34
CA GLY A 196 -17.91 3.73 -35.42
C GLY A 196 -17.17 3.54 -36.75
N THR A 197 -15.83 3.65 -36.75
CA THR A 197 -15.02 3.39 -37.94
C THR A 197 -14.99 1.88 -38.25
N PRO A 198 -14.77 1.48 -39.52
CA PRO A 198 -14.67 0.06 -39.87
C PRO A 198 -13.59 -0.65 -39.01
N GLY A 199 -13.98 -1.75 -38.35
CA GLY A 199 -13.10 -2.53 -37.47
C GLY A 199 -13.11 -2.12 -35.99
N GLU A 200 -13.64 -0.95 -35.63
CA GLU A 200 -13.70 -0.50 -34.22
C GLU A 200 -14.61 -1.41 -33.37
N ALA A 201 -15.75 -1.82 -33.94
CA ALA A 201 -16.67 -2.75 -33.28
C ALA A 201 -16.03 -4.13 -33.02
N ASP A 202 -15.18 -4.62 -33.92
CA ASP A 202 -14.47 -5.88 -33.76
C ASP A 202 -13.41 -5.78 -32.66
N LEU A 203 -12.72 -4.63 -32.56
CA LEU A 203 -11.76 -4.36 -31.47
C LEU A 203 -12.46 -4.29 -30.10
N ARG A 204 -13.64 -3.66 -30.03
CA ARG A 204 -14.46 -3.65 -28.80
C ARG A 204 -14.87 -5.06 -28.39
N ALA A 205 -15.32 -5.86 -29.35
CA ALA A 205 -15.67 -7.25 -29.11
C ALA A 205 -14.48 -8.10 -28.63
N ASP A 206 -13.28 -7.88 -29.17
CA ASP A 206 -12.04 -8.54 -28.70
C ASP A 206 -11.73 -8.14 -27.24
N VAL A 207 -11.73 -6.84 -26.92
CA VAL A 207 -11.47 -6.38 -25.54
C VAL A 207 -12.47 -6.99 -24.55
N ILE A 208 -13.76 -6.97 -24.88
CA ILE A 208 -14.81 -7.55 -24.02
C ILE A 208 -14.60 -9.06 -23.85
N ALA A 209 -14.27 -9.80 -24.91
CA ALA A 209 -14.01 -11.23 -24.83
C ALA A 209 -12.78 -11.58 -23.97
N GLN A 210 -11.72 -10.76 -24.03
CA GLN A 210 -10.55 -10.93 -23.15
C GLN A 210 -10.92 -10.62 -21.69
N ILE A 211 -11.74 -9.59 -21.44
CA ILE A 211 -12.23 -9.26 -20.10
C ILE A 211 -13.08 -10.39 -19.53
N ASP A 212 -14.01 -10.95 -20.30
CA ASP A 212 -14.84 -12.06 -19.84
C ASP A 212 -13.98 -13.29 -19.49
N SER A 213 -12.92 -13.54 -20.27
CA SER A 213 -11.95 -14.59 -19.97
C SER A 213 -11.16 -14.31 -18.68
N LEU A 214 -10.75 -13.06 -18.45
CA LEU A 214 -10.07 -12.63 -17.23
C LEU A 214 -10.96 -12.79 -16.00
N LEU A 215 -12.19 -12.30 -16.05
CA LEU A 215 -13.15 -12.39 -14.96
C LEU A 215 -13.50 -13.85 -14.65
N GLY A 216 -13.69 -14.68 -15.67
CA GLY A 216 -13.89 -16.12 -15.49
C GLY A 216 -12.69 -16.81 -14.81
N ALA A 217 -11.46 -16.47 -15.22
CA ALA A 217 -10.26 -17.01 -14.58
C ALA A 217 -10.12 -16.57 -13.12
N LEU A 218 -10.47 -15.32 -12.80
CA LEU A 218 -10.51 -14.80 -11.43
C LEU A 218 -11.55 -15.56 -10.60
N ASP A 219 -12.77 -15.71 -11.09
CA ASP A 219 -13.84 -16.43 -10.39
C ASP A 219 -13.47 -17.90 -10.13
N GLU A 220 -12.87 -18.59 -11.10
CA GLU A 220 -12.39 -19.96 -10.91
C GLU A 220 -11.22 -20.08 -9.93
N SER A 221 -10.46 -19.00 -9.74
CA SER A 221 -9.34 -18.93 -8.79
C SER A 221 -9.71 -18.35 -7.43
N ARG A 222 -10.97 -17.90 -7.27
CA ARG A 222 -11.45 -17.23 -6.07
C ARG A 222 -11.31 -18.17 -4.87
N PRO A 223 -10.72 -17.71 -3.75
CA PRO A 223 -10.74 -18.48 -2.52
C PRO A 223 -12.18 -18.80 -2.12
N ALA A 224 -12.41 -20.01 -1.61
CA ALA A 224 -13.71 -20.31 -1.01
C ALA A 224 -13.98 -19.28 0.10
N GLU A 225 -15.20 -18.72 0.14
CA GLU A 225 -15.61 -17.93 1.30
C GLU A 225 -15.31 -18.74 2.56
N PRO A 226 -14.82 -18.11 3.65
CA PRO A 226 -14.60 -18.80 4.91
C PRO A 226 -15.89 -19.53 5.26
N GLY A 227 -15.90 -20.85 5.06
CA GLY A 227 -17.10 -21.66 5.25
C GLY A 227 -17.62 -21.38 6.65
N GLN A 228 -18.94 -21.23 6.80
CA GLN A 228 -19.59 -21.07 8.10
C GLN A 228 -19.22 -22.26 8.99
N ILE A 229 -18.10 -22.15 9.70
CA ILE A 229 -17.77 -22.99 10.84
C ILE A 229 -18.79 -22.58 11.88
N GLY A 230 -19.81 -23.42 12.06
CA GLY A 230 -20.76 -23.25 13.14
C GLY A 230 -20.02 -23.18 14.48
N HIS A 231 -20.52 -22.28 15.33
CA HIS A 231 -20.35 -22.15 16.78
C HIS A 231 -19.47 -21.01 17.31
N ASN A 232 -20.16 -19.94 17.74
CA ASN A 232 -19.90 -19.08 18.91
C ASN A 232 -18.48 -18.51 19.09
N LEU A 233 -18.00 -17.76 18.10
CA LEU A 233 -17.00 -16.72 18.34
C LEU A 233 -17.68 -15.34 18.31
N PRO A 234 -17.33 -14.41 19.24
CA PRO A 234 -17.82 -13.04 19.19
C PRO A 234 -17.28 -12.35 17.92
N PRO A 235 -17.96 -11.29 17.43
CA PRO A 235 -17.65 -10.71 16.13
C PRO A 235 -16.29 -10.01 16.20
N GLU A 236 -15.24 -10.67 15.72
CA GLU A 236 -13.96 -10.06 15.42
C GLU A 236 -13.90 -9.81 13.91
N ALA A 237 -13.56 -8.57 13.55
CA ALA A 237 -13.37 -8.15 12.19
C ALA A 237 -12.30 -9.01 11.54
N ILE A 238 -12.63 -9.59 10.39
CA ILE A 238 -11.66 -10.16 9.47
C ILE A 238 -10.85 -8.96 8.98
N ASP A 239 -9.60 -8.81 9.43
CA ASP A 239 -8.65 -7.85 8.86
C ASP A 239 -8.36 -8.33 7.42
N GLU A 240 -8.94 -7.65 6.44
CA GLU A 240 -8.76 -7.92 5.02
C GLU A 240 -7.49 -7.20 4.54
N ASP A 241 -6.35 -7.89 4.48
CA ASP A 241 -5.30 -7.53 3.52
C ASP A 241 -5.98 -7.61 2.13
N VAL A 242 -6.37 -6.48 1.55
CA VAL A 242 -7.09 -6.46 0.26
C VAL A 242 -6.08 -6.71 -0.87
N GLY A 243 -6.09 -7.93 -1.43
CA GLY A 243 -5.31 -8.25 -2.63
C GLY A 243 -5.73 -7.40 -3.83
N VAL A 244 -4.98 -7.44 -4.94
CA VAL A 244 -5.28 -6.62 -6.13
C VAL A 244 -6.53 -7.07 -6.92
N ALA A 245 -7.13 -8.23 -6.61
CA ALA A 245 -8.26 -8.79 -7.34
C ALA A 245 -9.51 -7.87 -7.41
N PRO A 246 -9.98 -7.21 -6.32
CA PRO A 246 -11.13 -6.32 -6.40
C PRO A 246 -10.88 -5.12 -7.32
N ALA A 247 -9.65 -4.58 -7.34
CA ALA A 247 -9.26 -3.50 -8.24
C ALA A 247 -9.22 -3.96 -9.70
N ILE A 248 -8.75 -5.19 -9.96
CA ILE A 248 -8.81 -5.81 -11.29
C ILE A 248 -10.27 -5.97 -11.74
N GLU A 249 -11.13 -6.51 -10.88
CA GLU A 249 -12.55 -6.72 -11.17
C GLU A 249 -13.27 -5.40 -11.46
N GLU A 250 -13.03 -4.36 -10.66
CA GLU A 250 -13.58 -3.02 -10.86
C GLU A 250 -13.14 -2.45 -12.21
N ALA A 251 -11.83 -2.47 -12.50
CA ALA A 251 -11.29 -1.94 -13.74
C ALA A 251 -11.81 -2.72 -14.97
N ALA A 252 -11.83 -4.05 -14.90
CA ALA A 252 -12.30 -4.91 -15.98
C ALA A 252 -13.80 -4.72 -16.28
N ASN A 253 -14.65 -4.68 -15.24
CA ASN A 253 -16.08 -4.40 -15.41
C ASN A 253 -16.30 -2.97 -15.94
N GLY A 254 -15.53 -1.99 -15.44
CA GLY A 254 -15.58 -0.61 -15.93
C GLY A 254 -15.28 -0.50 -17.43
N ILE A 255 -14.22 -1.16 -17.91
CA ILE A 255 -13.90 -1.19 -19.35
C ILE A 255 -15.03 -1.87 -20.14
N ARG A 256 -15.53 -3.02 -19.67
CA ARG A 256 -16.60 -3.76 -20.37
C ARG A 256 -17.85 -2.90 -20.53
N ASP A 257 -18.27 -2.23 -19.46
CA ASP A 257 -19.49 -1.43 -19.45
C ASP A 257 -19.31 -0.15 -20.28
N GLU A 258 -18.14 0.47 -20.25
CA GLU A 258 -17.81 1.66 -21.07
C GLU A 258 -17.79 1.30 -22.55
N LEU A 259 -17.12 0.21 -22.92
CA LEU A 259 -17.07 -0.34 -24.28
C LEU A 259 -18.37 -0.98 -24.73
N ALA A 260 -19.45 -0.95 -23.95
CA ALA A 260 -20.79 -1.28 -24.41
C ALA A 260 -21.58 -0.05 -24.91
N LYS A 261 -21.12 1.17 -24.59
CA LYS A 261 -21.83 2.42 -24.95
C LYS A 261 -21.64 2.78 -26.43
N PRO A 262 -22.61 3.44 -27.09
CA PRO A 262 -22.43 3.90 -28.47
C PRO A 262 -21.19 4.79 -28.65
N GLU A 263 -20.93 5.66 -27.67
CA GLU A 263 -19.75 6.52 -27.58
C GLU A 263 -19.05 6.26 -26.22
N PRO A 264 -18.04 5.38 -26.18
CA PRO A 264 -17.28 5.10 -24.96
C PRO A 264 -16.41 6.29 -24.54
N ASP A 265 -16.23 6.48 -23.24
CA ASP A 265 -15.19 7.34 -22.70
C ASP A 265 -13.80 6.67 -22.82
N ALA A 266 -13.07 7.04 -23.88
CA ALA A 266 -11.74 6.50 -24.14
C ALA A 266 -10.71 6.83 -23.05
N ALA A 267 -10.87 7.94 -22.33
CA ALA A 267 -9.97 8.30 -21.24
C ALA A 267 -10.17 7.35 -20.05
N GLU A 268 -11.43 7.08 -19.69
CA GLU A 268 -11.75 6.13 -18.62
C GLU A 268 -11.33 4.70 -18.98
N VAL A 269 -11.57 4.25 -20.22
CA VAL A 269 -11.10 2.95 -20.70
C VAL A 269 -9.56 2.85 -20.63
N GLY A 270 -8.84 3.90 -21.04
CA GLY A 270 -7.37 3.90 -21.01
C GLY A 270 -6.79 3.89 -19.59
N LYS A 271 -7.36 4.67 -18.67
CA LYS A 271 -6.95 4.65 -17.25
C LYS A 271 -7.20 3.28 -16.62
N ALA A 272 -8.35 2.68 -16.89
CA ALA A 272 -8.66 1.35 -16.40
C ALA A 272 -7.74 0.28 -17.03
N GLY A 273 -7.42 0.41 -18.32
CA GLY A 273 -6.43 -0.44 -18.99
C GLY A 273 -5.04 -0.34 -18.35
N ALA A 274 -4.58 0.88 -18.03
CA ALA A 274 -3.30 1.11 -17.35
C ALA A 274 -3.28 0.45 -15.95
N LYS A 275 -4.39 0.52 -15.19
CA LYS A 275 -4.52 -0.20 -13.91
C LYS A 275 -4.38 -1.72 -14.09
N LEU A 276 -4.94 -2.30 -15.16
CA LEU A 276 -4.79 -3.73 -15.44
C LEU A 276 -3.34 -4.11 -15.80
N ALA A 277 -2.66 -3.26 -16.58
CA ALA A 277 -1.25 -3.46 -16.92
C ALA A 277 -0.33 -3.39 -15.68
N TRP A 278 -0.57 -2.41 -14.81
CA TRP A 278 0.11 -2.29 -13.52
C TRP A 278 -0.15 -3.52 -12.63
N ALA A 279 -1.39 -4.00 -12.55
CA ALA A 279 -1.71 -5.20 -11.77
C ALA A 279 -0.99 -6.45 -12.33
N ALA A 280 -0.86 -6.56 -13.66
CA ALA A 280 -0.07 -7.62 -14.29
C ALA A 280 1.40 -7.54 -13.88
N HIS A 281 1.98 -6.33 -13.91
CA HIS A 281 3.36 -6.08 -13.51
C HIS A 281 3.61 -6.47 -12.05
N LEU A 282 2.72 -6.07 -11.14
CA LEU A 282 2.80 -6.46 -9.73
C LEU A 282 2.78 -7.98 -9.53
N LEU A 283 1.91 -8.71 -10.24
CA LEU A 283 1.83 -10.16 -10.14
C LEU A 283 3.07 -10.85 -10.74
N ASP A 284 3.63 -10.31 -11.82
CA ASP A 284 4.90 -10.78 -12.39
C ASP A 284 6.07 -10.59 -11.41
N MET A 285 6.14 -9.44 -10.74
CA MET A 285 7.12 -9.18 -9.70
C MET A 285 6.98 -10.15 -8.51
N ALA A 286 5.75 -10.34 -8.02
CA ALA A 286 5.48 -11.28 -6.92
C ALA A 286 5.89 -12.72 -7.29
N LYS A 287 5.61 -13.14 -8.53
CA LYS A 287 6.02 -14.45 -9.05
C LYS A 287 7.53 -14.58 -9.15
N ALA A 288 8.20 -13.55 -9.70
CA ALA A 288 9.66 -13.53 -9.81
C ALA A 288 10.33 -13.60 -8.43
N GLU A 289 9.76 -12.94 -7.43
CA GLU A 289 10.26 -12.94 -6.07
C GLU A 289 10.16 -14.32 -5.41
N GLY A 290 8.99 -14.96 -5.44
CA GLY A 290 8.86 -16.31 -4.91
C GLY A 290 9.71 -17.35 -5.64
N ALA A 291 10.09 -17.11 -6.91
CA ALA A 291 11.01 -17.96 -7.66
C ALA A 291 12.48 -17.85 -7.23
N LYS A 292 12.90 -16.75 -6.57
CA LYS A 292 14.28 -16.56 -6.07
C LYS A 292 14.59 -17.41 -4.83
N LEU A 293 13.57 -17.93 -4.14
CA LEU A 293 13.71 -18.70 -2.91
C LEU A 293 13.92 -20.20 -3.23
N ILE A 294 15.20 -20.59 -3.34
CA ILE A 294 15.72 -21.83 -3.94
C ILE A 294 15.21 -23.13 -3.28
N GLU A 295 14.78 -23.11 -2.01
CA GLU A 295 14.40 -24.34 -1.29
C GLU A 295 13.00 -24.91 -1.63
N LYS A 296 12.11 -24.14 -2.29
CA LYS A 296 10.73 -24.59 -2.62
C LYS A 296 10.24 -24.32 -4.05
N GLY A 297 11.00 -23.59 -4.88
CA GLY A 297 10.74 -23.47 -6.33
C GLY A 297 9.35 -22.92 -6.72
N LYS A 298 8.78 -23.39 -7.85
CA LYS A 298 7.56 -22.87 -8.51
C LYS A 298 6.32 -22.77 -7.62
N ASP A 299 6.22 -23.59 -6.58
CA ASP A 299 5.05 -23.58 -5.69
C ASP A 299 5.05 -22.37 -4.77
N LEU A 300 6.23 -21.89 -4.35
CA LEU A 300 6.37 -20.67 -3.56
C LEU A 300 6.12 -19.41 -4.42
N ALA A 301 6.55 -19.42 -5.68
CA ALA A 301 6.20 -18.36 -6.64
C ALA A 301 4.68 -18.20 -6.82
N ARG A 302 3.94 -19.32 -6.83
CA ARG A 302 2.47 -19.31 -6.90
C ARG A 302 1.84 -18.82 -5.61
N GLU A 303 2.39 -19.17 -4.46
CA GLU A 303 1.90 -18.71 -3.16
C GLU A 303 2.03 -17.19 -3.00
N TYR A 304 3.18 -16.62 -3.39
CA TYR A 304 3.40 -15.17 -3.38
C TYR A 304 2.44 -14.44 -4.33
N ALA A 305 2.25 -14.96 -5.54
CA ALA A 305 1.32 -14.39 -6.50
C ALA A 305 -0.15 -14.51 -6.04
N ALA A 306 -0.53 -15.63 -5.40
CA ALA A 306 -1.85 -15.79 -4.80
C ALA A 306 -2.09 -14.78 -3.66
N LYS A 307 -1.09 -14.56 -2.80
CA LYS A 307 -1.16 -13.58 -1.72
C LYS A 307 -1.28 -12.15 -2.27
N ALA A 308 -0.53 -11.81 -3.32
CA ALA A 308 -0.65 -10.51 -3.97
C ALA A 308 -2.02 -10.31 -4.63
N LEU A 309 -2.57 -11.37 -5.25
CA LEU A 309 -3.86 -11.31 -5.93
C LEU A 309 -5.04 -11.22 -4.95
N TRP A 310 -5.08 -12.08 -3.92
CA TRP A 310 -6.26 -12.25 -3.06
C TRP A 310 -6.07 -11.78 -1.61
N GLY A 311 -4.86 -11.37 -1.22
CA GLY A 311 -4.54 -11.03 0.16
C GLY A 311 -4.17 -12.22 1.04
N ALA A 312 -3.86 -11.98 2.31
CA ALA A 312 -3.41 -13.01 3.24
C ALA A 312 -4.44 -14.12 3.50
N ALA A 313 -5.74 -13.79 3.47
CA ALA A 313 -6.83 -14.75 3.64
C ALA A 313 -6.97 -15.74 2.47
N GLY A 314 -6.44 -15.42 1.28
CA GLY A 314 -6.53 -16.23 0.07
C GLY A 314 -5.48 -17.33 -0.10
N THR A 315 -4.64 -17.59 0.91
CA THR A 315 -3.49 -18.50 0.82
C THR A 315 -3.79 -19.96 1.17
N ILE A 316 -4.94 -20.26 1.81
CA ILE A 316 -5.28 -21.63 2.23
C ILE A 316 -5.95 -22.38 1.08
N GLY A 317 -5.18 -23.22 0.36
CA GLY A 317 -5.70 -24.17 -0.62
C GLY A 317 -5.91 -23.63 -2.05
N VAL A 318 -5.48 -22.40 -2.33
CA VAL A 318 -5.59 -21.76 -3.65
C VAL A 318 -4.35 -22.04 -4.49
N VAL A 319 -4.54 -22.43 -5.75
CA VAL A 319 -3.47 -22.54 -6.74
C VAL A 319 -3.52 -21.31 -7.62
N PHE A 320 -2.51 -20.44 -7.54
CA PHE A 320 -2.38 -19.31 -8.46
C PHE A 320 -2.32 -19.81 -9.90
N LYS A 321 -3.24 -19.33 -10.72
CA LYS A 321 -3.27 -19.67 -12.13
C LYS A 321 -2.45 -18.66 -12.93
N GLU A 322 -1.36 -19.12 -13.52
CA GLU A 322 -0.46 -18.27 -14.33
C GLU A 322 -1.18 -17.63 -15.53
N GLU A 323 -2.32 -18.19 -15.96
CA GLU A 323 -3.15 -17.63 -17.02
C GLU A 323 -3.73 -16.26 -16.68
N ILE A 324 -3.92 -15.91 -15.40
CA ILE A 324 -4.47 -14.61 -14.97
C ILE A 324 -3.54 -13.48 -15.38
N VAL A 325 -2.22 -13.63 -15.17
CA VAL A 325 -1.23 -12.62 -15.57
C VAL A 325 -1.21 -12.47 -17.10
N ALA A 326 -1.25 -13.58 -17.83
CA ALA A 326 -1.31 -13.56 -19.28
C ALA A 326 -2.62 -12.96 -19.82
N LEU A 327 -3.73 -13.09 -19.10
CA LEU A 327 -5.01 -12.46 -19.43
C LEU A 327 -4.97 -10.95 -19.17
N LEU A 328 -4.39 -10.50 -18.06
CA LEU A 328 -4.22 -9.08 -17.75
C LEU A 328 -3.41 -8.36 -18.84
N HIS A 329 -2.25 -8.92 -19.23
CA HIS A 329 -1.44 -8.38 -20.33
C HIS A 329 -2.24 -8.32 -21.63
N ARG A 330 -2.95 -9.40 -22.00
CA ARG A 330 -3.77 -9.44 -23.21
C ARG A 330 -4.90 -8.40 -23.23
N VAL A 331 -5.57 -8.20 -22.09
CA VAL A 331 -6.61 -7.16 -21.97
C VAL A 331 -5.99 -5.78 -22.16
N ALA A 332 -4.89 -5.49 -21.47
CA ALA A 332 -4.19 -4.20 -21.59
C ALA A 332 -3.71 -3.93 -23.02
N GLU A 333 -3.15 -4.92 -23.70
CA GLU A 333 -2.75 -4.83 -25.11
C GLU A 333 -3.95 -4.66 -26.06
N ALA A 334 -5.09 -5.32 -25.79
CA ALA A 334 -6.31 -5.14 -26.56
C ALA A 334 -6.88 -3.72 -26.39
N VAL A 335 -6.89 -3.20 -25.16
CA VAL A 335 -7.29 -1.82 -24.86
C VAL A 335 -6.36 -0.84 -25.58
N LEU A 336 -5.05 -1.05 -25.54
CA LEU A 336 -4.09 -0.21 -26.24
C LEU A 336 -4.37 -0.17 -27.75
N ARG A 337 -4.61 -1.32 -28.37
CA ARG A 337 -4.96 -1.42 -29.80
C ARG A 337 -6.26 -0.68 -30.12
N TRP A 338 -7.29 -0.79 -29.27
CA TRP A 338 -8.53 -0.04 -29.43
C TRP A 338 -8.30 1.47 -29.30
N LEU A 339 -7.56 1.92 -28.29
CA LEU A 339 -7.23 3.34 -28.10
C LEU A 339 -6.46 3.92 -29.30
N GLN A 340 -5.46 3.20 -29.80
CA GLN A 340 -4.71 3.61 -30.99
C GLN A 340 -5.61 3.74 -32.22
N HIS A 341 -6.62 2.88 -32.36
CA HIS A 341 -7.56 2.91 -33.47
C HIS A 341 -8.53 4.09 -33.40
N VAL A 342 -9.03 4.43 -32.21
CA VAL A 342 -9.99 5.54 -32.05
C VAL A 342 -9.33 6.90 -31.90
N SER A 343 -8.01 6.96 -31.68
CA SER A 343 -7.28 8.23 -31.50
C SER A 343 -6.86 8.82 -32.85
N ILE A 344 -7.13 10.11 -33.03
CA ILE A 344 -6.64 10.89 -34.17
C ILE A 344 -5.42 11.69 -33.72
N PHE A 345 -4.29 11.46 -34.40
CA PHE A 345 -3.02 12.15 -34.18
C PHE A 345 -2.83 13.35 -35.10
#